data_AF-K1RKN2-F1
#
_entry.id   AF-K1RKN2-F1
#
_cell.length_a   1.000
_cell.length_b   1.000
_cell.length_c   1.000
_cell.angle_alpha   90.00
_cell.angle_beta   90.00
_cell.angle_gamma   90.00
#
_symmetry.space_group_name_H-M   'P 1'
#
loop_
_entity.id
_entity.type
_entity.pdbx_description
1 polymer ?
#
loop_
_entity_poly.entity_id
_entity_poly.type
_entity_poly.pdbx_seq_one_letter_code
_entity_poly.pdbx_strand_id
1 'polypeptide(L)'
;MEYEKEASGLKSLFAFDNPILDIKGFTSAAEFSATFPFVPYQFIVIQKVLAEIRKHGNSGKHLSGGERSMLSGFQEAAQKIENKDENALVPFYQFYDTVHTFLESAIRRVIDRCQNAADANDGLEQQDVNVLKLLYLVRYIEDVKANIENIAILMIDDIHTDKIALRASITASLERLLSQNYISRNGDTYAFLTDEEQDIAIDIKNTPVDSAQIVQSISQTVYGEIYPAKKYKYGKYDFAYDQYVDETLNGASTGGMRLRIVTVASDLYGVGDQRLIMDSQVNNE
;
A
#
# COMPACT_ATOMS: atom_id res chain seq x y z
N MET A 1 -32.94 -12.73 -9.66
CA MET A 1 -31.91 -12.17 -10.57
C MET A 1 -31.74 -13.11 -11.78
N GLU A 2 -31.54 -12.57 -12.97
CA GLU A 2 -31.38 -13.35 -14.21
C GLU A 2 -29.96 -13.16 -14.74
N TYR A 3 -29.12 -14.19 -14.63
CA TYR A 3 -27.69 -14.10 -14.94
C TYR A 3 -27.40 -13.55 -16.34
N GLU A 4 -28.23 -13.88 -17.34
CA GLU A 4 -28.02 -13.42 -18.72
C GLU A 4 -28.02 -11.89 -18.85
N LYS A 5 -28.78 -11.18 -18.00
CA LYS A 5 -28.82 -9.72 -17.97
C LYS A 5 -27.57 -9.12 -17.33
N GLU A 6 -27.03 -9.79 -16.30
CA GLU A 6 -25.88 -9.31 -15.51
C GLU A 6 -24.53 -9.85 -15.97
N ALA A 7 -24.51 -10.83 -16.91
CA ALA A 7 -23.30 -11.57 -17.28
C ALA A 7 -22.14 -10.67 -17.73
N SER A 8 -22.43 -9.61 -18.48
CA SER A 8 -21.41 -8.65 -18.94
C SER A 8 -20.85 -7.83 -17.77
N GLY A 9 -21.71 -7.36 -16.88
CA GLY A 9 -21.33 -6.61 -15.67
C GLY A 9 -20.48 -7.46 -14.74
N LEU A 10 -20.94 -8.67 -14.41
CA LEU A 10 -20.21 -9.63 -13.58
C LEU A 10 -18.82 -9.97 -14.15
N LYS A 11 -18.72 -10.16 -15.47
CA LYS A 11 -17.42 -10.42 -16.11
C LYS A 11 -16.47 -9.22 -16.00
N SER A 12 -16.99 -8.00 -16.07
CA SER A 12 -16.21 -6.76 -15.91
C SER A 12 -15.77 -6.52 -14.47
N LEU A 13 -16.62 -6.86 -13.49
CA LEU A 13 -16.32 -6.75 -12.07
C LEU A 13 -15.10 -7.60 -11.67
N PHE A 14 -15.05 -8.85 -12.11
CA PHE A 14 -14.03 -9.82 -11.70
C PHE A 14 -12.89 -10.02 -12.72
N ALA A 15 -12.54 -8.95 -13.42
CA ALA A 15 -11.38 -8.92 -14.31
C ALA A 15 -10.09 -8.62 -13.52
N PHE A 16 -9.45 -9.67 -13.00
CA PHE A 16 -8.17 -9.58 -12.30
C PHE A 16 -7.04 -9.15 -13.25
N ASP A 17 -6.04 -8.46 -12.70
CA ASP A 17 -4.81 -8.12 -13.44
C ASP A 17 -3.84 -9.31 -13.40
N ASN A 18 -3.44 -9.80 -14.59
CA ASN A 18 -2.60 -10.97 -14.79
C ASN A 18 -3.03 -12.23 -13.98
N PRO A 19 -4.28 -12.72 -14.14
CA PRO A 19 -4.79 -13.83 -13.36
C PRO A 19 -4.04 -15.12 -13.68
N ILE A 20 -3.70 -15.87 -12.64
CA ILE A 20 -3.44 -17.30 -12.80
C ILE A 20 -4.74 -17.96 -13.23
N LEU A 21 -4.66 -18.90 -14.17
CA LEU A 21 -5.77 -19.46 -14.98
C LEU A 21 -7.05 -19.82 -14.20
N ASP A 22 -6.95 -20.08 -12.89
CA ASP A 22 -8.05 -20.52 -12.04
C ASP A 22 -8.66 -19.42 -11.15
N ILE A 23 -8.07 -18.23 -11.05
CA ILE A 23 -8.63 -17.09 -10.28
C ILE A 23 -9.51 -16.25 -11.21
N LYS A 24 -10.81 -16.58 -11.23
CA LYS A 24 -11.80 -15.94 -12.10
C LYS A 24 -13.16 -15.76 -11.42
N GLY A 25 -13.93 -14.81 -11.93
CA GLY A 25 -15.34 -14.65 -11.57
C GLY A 25 -16.25 -15.72 -12.18
N PHE A 26 -17.55 -15.41 -12.26
CA PHE A 26 -18.54 -16.30 -12.87
C PHE A 26 -18.29 -16.52 -14.36
N THR A 27 -18.35 -17.79 -14.79
CA THR A 27 -18.16 -18.19 -16.19
C THR A 27 -19.44 -18.69 -16.86
N SER A 28 -20.47 -19.04 -16.09
CA SER A 28 -21.76 -19.51 -16.62
C SER A 28 -22.92 -19.25 -15.64
N ALA A 29 -24.15 -19.28 -16.17
CA ALA A 29 -25.37 -19.18 -15.36
C ALA A 29 -25.51 -20.33 -14.35
N ALA A 30 -25.02 -21.52 -14.71
CA ALA A 30 -25.01 -22.68 -13.83
C ALA A 30 -24.05 -22.47 -12.65
N GLU A 31 -22.85 -21.94 -12.91
CA GLU A 31 -21.88 -21.61 -11.86
C GLU A 31 -22.39 -20.48 -10.95
N PHE A 32 -22.99 -19.44 -11.53
CA PHE A 32 -23.65 -18.37 -10.77
C PHE A 32 -24.73 -18.93 -9.84
N SER A 33 -25.66 -19.72 -10.37
CA SER A 33 -26.76 -20.30 -9.57
C SER A 33 -26.26 -21.26 -8.48
N ALA A 34 -25.11 -21.90 -8.69
CA ALA A 34 -24.55 -22.86 -7.73
C ALA A 34 -23.73 -22.20 -6.60
N THR A 35 -23.18 -21.01 -6.84
CA THR A 35 -22.18 -20.41 -5.94
C THR A 35 -22.58 -19.07 -5.34
N PHE A 36 -23.52 -18.34 -5.95
CA PHE A 36 -24.02 -17.08 -5.42
C PHE A 36 -24.52 -17.24 -3.97
N PRO A 37 -24.16 -16.34 -3.02
CA PRO A 37 -23.53 -15.01 -3.20
C PRO A 37 -21.99 -15.02 -3.21
N PHE A 38 -21.36 -16.19 -3.31
CA PHE A 38 -19.92 -16.35 -3.41
C PHE A 38 -19.45 -16.34 -4.86
N VAL A 39 -18.25 -15.81 -5.08
CA VAL A 39 -17.62 -15.74 -6.40
C VAL A 39 -16.67 -16.92 -6.58
N PRO A 40 -16.59 -17.58 -7.75
CA PRO A 40 -15.81 -18.81 -7.92
C PRO A 40 -14.36 -18.79 -7.43
N TYR A 41 -13.64 -17.67 -7.65
CA TYR A 41 -12.26 -17.54 -7.16
C TYR A 41 -12.14 -17.78 -5.63
N GLN A 42 -13.19 -17.44 -4.86
CA GLN A 42 -13.14 -17.45 -3.39
C GLN A 42 -12.89 -18.86 -2.84
N PHE A 43 -13.44 -19.89 -3.49
CA PHE A 43 -13.24 -21.29 -3.11
C PHE A 43 -11.77 -21.73 -3.24
N ILE A 44 -11.07 -21.21 -4.24
CA ILE A 44 -9.65 -21.53 -4.47
C ILE A 44 -8.77 -20.70 -3.54
N VAL A 45 -9.04 -19.39 -3.43
CA VAL A 45 -8.22 -18.50 -2.61
C VAL A 45 -8.32 -18.88 -1.13
N ILE A 46 -9.51 -19.16 -0.58
CA ILE A 46 -9.66 -19.53 0.82
C ILE A 46 -8.94 -20.85 1.17
N GLN A 47 -8.92 -21.81 0.25
CA GLN A 47 -8.14 -23.05 0.42
C GLN A 47 -6.66 -22.78 0.59
N LYS A 48 -6.12 -21.86 -0.24
CA LYS A 48 -4.72 -21.42 -0.16
C LYS A 48 -4.45 -20.66 1.13
N VAL A 49 -5.33 -19.74 1.52
CA VAL A 49 -5.23 -19.02 2.80
C VAL A 49 -5.17 -19.97 3.99
N LEU A 50 -6.07 -20.96 4.06
CA LEU A 50 -6.08 -21.97 5.13
C LEU A 50 -4.82 -22.86 5.11
N ALA A 51 -4.22 -23.09 3.94
CA ALA A 51 -2.95 -23.81 3.84
C ALA A 51 -1.79 -22.95 4.38
N GLU A 52 -1.74 -21.66 4.03
CA GLU A 52 -0.68 -20.76 4.48
C GLU A 52 -0.76 -20.46 5.99
N ILE A 53 -1.97 -20.26 6.54
CA ILE A 53 -2.16 -20.12 8.00
C ILE A 53 -1.66 -21.36 8.74
N ARG A 54 -1.82 -22.57 8.16
CA ARG A 54 -1.29 -23.80 8.76
C ARG A 54 0.24 -23.89 8.72
N LYS A 55 0.85 -23.40 7.65
CA LYS A 55 2.32 -23.40 7.49
C LYS A 55 2.99 -22.38 8.39
N HIS A 56 2.39 -21.19 8.50
CA HIS A 56 2.99 -20.05 9.18
C HIS A 56 2.48 -19.84 10.62
N GLY A 57 1.36 -20.45 10.99
CA GLY A 57 0.83 -20.38 12.35
C GLY A 57 1.43 -21.45 13.28
N ASN A 58 1.79 -21.04 14.50
CA ASN A 58 2.26 -21.94 15.56
C ASN A 58 1.22 -23.03 15.96
N SER A 59 -0.03 -22.92 15.52
CA SER A 59 -1.15 -23.83 15.79
C SER A 59 -1.24 -25.06 14.87
N GLY A 60 -0.24 -25.31 14.02
CA GLY A 60 -0.23 -26.33 12.96
C GLY A 60 -0.55 -27.79 13.35
N LYS A 61 -0.74 -28.11 14.65
CA LYS A 61 -1.09 -29.46 15.14
C LYS A 61 -2.58 -29.73 15.37
N HIS A 62 -3.47 -28.73 15.35
CA HIS A 62 -4.90 -28.91 15.68
C HIS A 62 -5.89 -28.67 14.54
N LEU A 63 -5.46 -28.33 13.33
CA LEU A 63 -6.35 -28.14 12.19
C LEU A 63 -6.70 -29.47 11.47
N SER A 64 -7.03 -30.50 12.23
CA SER A 64 -7.38 -31.85 11.73
C SER A 64 -8.78 -31.93 11.10
N GLY A 65 -9.43 -30.80 10.83
CA GLY A 65 -10.77 -30.71 10.23
C GLY A 65 -10.90 -29.62 9.15
N GLY A 66 -9.89 -29.46 8.27
CA GLY A 66 -9.82 -28.36 7.30
C GLY A 66 -11.06 -28.16 6.41
N GLU A 67 -11.81 -29.21 6.10
CA GLU A 67 -13.05 -29.11 5.31
C GLU A 67 -14.23 -28.56 6.10
N ARG A 68 -14.35 -28.92 7.40
CA ARG A 68 -15.39 -28.37 8.28
C ARG A 68 -15.14 -26.90 8.61
N SER A 69 -13.88 -26.53 8.83
CA SER A 69 -13.49 -25.14 9.03
C SER A 69 -13.82 -24.28 7.80
N MET A 70 -13.64 -24.81 6.59
CA MET A 70 -14.00 -24.11 5.36
C MET A 70 -15.52 -23.94 5.23
N LEU A 71 -16.30 -25.00 5.41
CA LEU A 71 -17.77 -24.93 5.34
C LEU A 71 -18.36 -23.97 6.37
N SER A 72 -17.88 -24.03 7.62
CA SER A 72 -18.28 -23.07 8.66
C SER A 72 -17.93 -21.63 8.27
N GLY A 73 -16.82 -21.42 7.55
CA GLY A 73 -16.45 -20.10 7.08
C GLY A 73 -17.36 -19.52 6.02
N PHE A 74 -17.74 -20.33 5.02
CA PHE A 74 -18.74 -19.91 4.04
C PHE A 74 -20.09 -19.64 4.72
N GLN A 75 -20.49 -20.47 5.69
CA GLN A 75 -21.72 -20.23 6.44
C GLN A 75 -21.69 -18.91 7.21
N GLU A 76 -20.62 -18.64 7.96
CA GLU A 76 -20.45 -17.41 8.73
C GLU A 76 -20.42 -16.18 7.83
N ALA A 77 -19.68 -16.24 6.71
CA ALA A 77 -19.60 -15.15 5.75
C ALA A 77 -20.95 -14.88 5.05
N ALA A 78 -21.74 -15.92 4.76
CA ALA A 78 -23.12 -15.74 4.26
C ALA A 78 -24.03 -15.08 5.30
N GLN A 79 -23.93 -15.46 6.58
CA GLN A 79 -24.72 -14.86 7.66
C GLN A 79 -24.44 -13.35 7.80
N LYS A 80 -23.22 -12.89 7.53
CA LYS A 80 -22.87 -11.46 7.57
C LYS A 80 -23.63 -10.60 6.55
N ILE A 81 -24.15 -11.20 5.48
CA ILE A 81 -24.91 -10.50 4.45
C ILE A 81 -26.40 -10.88 4.41
N GLU A 82 -26.90 -11.60 5.43
CA GLU A 82 -28.28 -12.12 5.44
C GLU A 82 -29.36 -11.02 5.33
N ASN A 83 -29.02 -9.80 5.77
CA ASN A 83 -29.91 -8.63 5.77
C ASN A 83 -29.68 -7.69 4.59
N LYS A 84 -28.81 -8.06 3.64
CA LYS A 84 -28.60 -7.31 2.40
C LYS A 84 -29.62 -7.75 1.32
N ASP A 85 -29.68 -7.02 0.21
CA ASP A 85 -30.58 -7.32 -0.90
C ASP A 85 -30.09 -8.50 -1.75
N GLU A 86 -30.84 -8.86 -2.79
CA GLU A 86 -30.49 -9.96 -3.70
C GLU A 86 -29.24 -9.70 -4.55
N ASN A 87 -28.68 -8.49 -4.53
CA ASN A 87 -27.50 -8.09 -5.30
C ASN A 87 -26.20 -8.26 -4.51
N ALA A 88 -26.33 -8.52 -3.21
CA ALA A 88 -25.23 -8.67 -2.29
C ALA A 88 -24.30 -9.83 -2.67
N LEU A 89 -23.01 -9.51 -2.72
CA LEU A 89 -21.93 -10.47 -2.79
C LEU A 89 -21.22 -10.52 -1.45
N VAL A 90 -20.58 -11.65 -1.16
CA VAL A 90 -19.68 -11.74 -0.01
C VAL A 90 -18.30 -11.20 -0.42
N PRO A 91 -17.82 -10.07 0.12
CA PRO A 91 -16.46 -9.62 -0.14
C PRO A 91 -15.46 -10.49 0.61
N PHE A 92 -14.26 -10.67 0.05
CA PHE A 92 -13.31 -11.68 0.51
C PHE A 92 -12.78 -11.44 1.93
N TYR A 93 -12.76 -10.19 2.40
CA TYR A 93 -12.34 -9.87 3.77
C TYR A 93 -13.22 -10.51 4.84
N GLN A 94 -14.47 -10.89 4.53
CA GLN A 94 -15.39 -11.51 5.49
C GLN A 94 -14.88 -12.88 5.97
N PHE A 95 -14.07 -13.56 5.15
CA PHE A 95 -13.43 -14.82 5.55
C PHE A 95 -12.37 -14.65 6.64
N TYR A 96 -11.95 -13.42 6.95
CA TYR A 96 -11.07 -13.15 8.09
C TYR A 96 -11.72 -13.62 9.40
N ASP A 97 -13.01 -13.32 9.60
CA ASP A 97 -13.74 -13.66 10.82
C ASP A 97 -13.79 -15.19 11.02
N THR A 98 -13.76 -15.98 9.96
CA THR A 98 -13.63 -17.43 10.07
C THR A 98 -12.25 -17.86 10.57
N VAL A 99 -11.19 -17.25 10.02
CA VAL A 99 -9.83 -17.70 10.29
C VAL A 99 -9.25 -17.10 11.57
N HIS A 100 -9.79 -15.98 12.07
CA HIS A 100 -9.22 -15.20 13.17
C HIS A 100 -8.99 -16.05 14.44
N THR A 101 -9.86 -17.03 14.69
CA THR A 101 -9.77 -17.92 15.85
C THR A 101 -8.50 -18.78 15.86
N PHE A 102 -7.95 -19.08 14.68
CA PHE A 102 -6.74 -19.87 14.48
C PHE A 102 -5.46 -19.03 14.45
N LEU A 103 -5.58 -17.71 14.34
CA LEU A 103 -4.44 -16.80 14.22
C LEU A 103 -3.74 -16.59 15.55
N GLU A 104 -2.47 -16.24 15.53
CA GLU A 104 -1.74 -15.90 16.75
C GLU A 104 -2.28 -14.61 17.38
N SER A 105 -2.15 -14.49 18.70
CA SER A 105 -2.64 -13.31 19.42
C SER A 105 -2.00 -12.02 18.92
N ALA A 106 -0.72 -12.05 18.54
CA ALA A 106 -0.02 -10.90 17.97
C ALA A 106 -0.70 -10.37 16.70
N ILE A 107 -1.14 -11.26 15.80
CA ILE A 107 -1.83 -10.89 14.57
C ILE A 107 -3.21 -10.30 14.87
N ARG A 108 -3.95 -10.93 15.79
CA ARG A 108 -5.28 -10.44 16.20
C ARG A 108 -5.18 -9.04 16.82
N ARG A 109 -4.20 -8.80 17.68
CA ARG A 109 -3.98 -7.50 18.32
C ARG A 109 -3.80 -6.36 17.32
N VAL A 110 -3.12 -6.58 16.20
CA VAL A 110 -2.99 -5.54 15.15
C VAL A 110 -4.37 -5.16 14.60
N ILE A 111 -5.20 -6.15 14.24
CA ILE A 111 -6.55 -5.91 13.74
C ILE A 111 -7.44 -5.28 14.80
N ASP A 112 -7.37 -5.75 16.05
CA ASP A 112 -8.14 -5.21 17.17
C ASP A 112 -7.78 -3.74 17.45
N ARG A 113 -6.49 -3.36 17.38
CA ARG A 113 -6.07 -1.96 17.50
C ARG A 113 -6.63 -1.11 16.37
N CYS A 114 -6.58 -1.61 15.13
CA CYS A 114 -7.16 -0.94 13.97
C CYS A 114 -8.68 -0.75 14.14
N GLN A 115 -9.38 -1.78 14.62
CA GLN A 115 -10.83 -1.74 14.88
C GLN A 115 -11.17 -0.72 15.97
N ASN A 116 -10.46 -0.74 17.10
CA ASN A 116 -10.70 0.20 18.19
C ASN A 116 -10.49 1.66 17.75
N ALA A 117 -9.46 1.92 16.94
CA ALA A 117 -9.22 3.25 16.38
C ALA A 117 -10.32 3.67 15.39
N ALA A 118 -10.81 2.75 14.56
CA ALA A 118 -11.94 3.01 13.66
C ALA A 118 -13.26 3.26 14.42
N ASP A 119 -13.52 2.51 15.50
CA ASP A 119 -14.71 2.69 16.36
C ASP A 119 -14.67 4.04 17.10
N ALA A 120 -13.47 4.46 17.51
CA ALA A 120 -13.22 5.74 18.18
C ALA A 120 -13.11 6.94 17.21
N ASN A 121 -13.12 6.71 15.89
CA ASN A 121 -12.81 7.71 14.85
C ASN A 121 -11.45 8.39 15.04
N ASP A 122 -10.43 7.65 15.49
CA ASP A 122 -9.07 8.13 15.73
C ASP A 122 -8.20 8.02 14.45
N GLY A 123 -8.64 8.69 13.38
CA GLY A 123 -7.93 8.74 12.10
C GLY A 123 -8.04 7.49 11.22
N LEU A 124 -8.84 6.49 11.62
CA LEU A 124 -9.18 5.31 10.82
C LEU A 124 -10.71 5.19 10.64
N GLU A 125 -11.11 4.51 9.58
CA GLU A 125 -12.50 4.21 9.22
C GLU A 125 -12.75 2.69 9.21
N GLN A 126 -14.02 2.27 9.28
CA GLN A 126 -14.40 0.84 9.25
C GLN A 126 -13.90 0.12 8.00
N GLN A 127 -13.83 0.82 6.86
CA GLN A 127 -13.30 0.25 5.64
C GLN A 127 -11.80 -0.07 5.74
N ASP A 128 -11.04 0.71 6.51
CA ASP A 128 -9.61 0.49 6.71
C ASP A 128 -9.37 -0.86 7.39
N VAL A 129 -10.22 -1.21 8.36
CA VAL A 129 -10.17 -2.52 9.02
C VAL A 129 -10.44 -3.64 8.02
N ASN A 130 -11.43 -3.48 7.14
CA ASN A 130 -11.76 -4.48 6.12
C ASN A 130 -10.61 -4.66 5.12
N VAL A 131 -9.97 -3.57 4.70
CA VAL A 131 -8.78 -3.61 3.83
C VAL A 131 -7.61 -4.28 4.55
N LEU A 132 -7.40 -4.00 5.83
CA LEU A 132 -6.34 -4.60 6.62
C LEU A 132 -6.55 -6.12 6.81
N LYS A 133 -7.78 -6.54 7.09
CA LYS A 133 -8.20 -7.96 7.13
C LYS A 133 -7.92 -8.64 5.79
N LEU A 134 -8.27 -7.99 4.67
CA LEU A 134 -8.00 -8.52 3.33
C LEU A 134 -6.50 -8.69 3.07
N LEU A 135 -5.69 -7.66 3.35
CA LEU A 135 -4.25 -7.69 3.16
C LEU A 135 -3.58 -8.79 3.99
N TYR A 136 -4.11 -9.07 5.18
CA TYR A 136 -3.67 -10.22 5.97
C TYR A 136 -3.99 -11.55 5.27
N LEU A 137 -5.22 -11.74 4.80
CA LEU A 137 -5.65 -12.98 4.14
C LEU A 137 -4.79 -13.30 2.90
N VAL A 138 -4.45 -12.30 2.10
CA VAL A 138 -3.70 -12.50 0.84
C VAL A 138 -2.17 -12.45 1.00
N ARG A 139 -1.65 -12.22 2.22
CA ARG A 139 -0.23 -11.97 2.49
C ARG A 139 0.73 -13.03 1.91
N TYR A 140 0.31 -14.29 1.90
CA TYR A 140 1.13 -15.44 1.44
C TYR A 140 0.59 -16.08 0.17
N ILE A 141 -0.33 -15.42 -0.53
CA ILE A 141 -0.98 -15.96 -1.72
C ILE A 141 -0.25 -15.39 -2.95
N GLU A 142 0.73 -16.14 -3.46
CA GLU A 142 1.53 -15.74 -4.64
C GLU A 142 0.66 -15.37 -5.84
N ASP A 143 -0.50 -16.02 -5.95
CA ASP A 143 -1.41 -15.88 -7.07
C ASP A 143 -2.26 -14.61 -7.04
N VAL A 144 -2.24 -13.89 -5.93
CA VAL A 144 -3.03 -12.68 -5.71
C VAL A 144 -2.10 -11.53 -5.35
N LYS A 145 -1.72 -10.75 -6.36
CA LYS A 145 -0.94 -9.53 -6.14
C LYS A 145 -1.79 -8.51 -5.38
N ALA A 146 -1.37 -8.10 -4.19
CA ALA A 146 -2.05 -7.09 -3.35
C ALA A 146 -1.86 -5.65 -3.87
N ASN A 147 -2.26 -5.39 -5.12
CA ASN A 147 -2.32 -4.06 -5.72
C ASN A 147 -3.74 -3.47 -5.66
N ILE A 148 -3.89 -2.17 -5.96
CA ILE A 148 -5.18 -1.48 -5.84
C ILE A 148 -6.29 -2.16 -6.66
N GLU A 149 -5.99 -2.64 -7.87
CA GLU A 149 -7.00 -3.28 -8.74
C GLU A 149 -7.51 -4.59 -8.13
N ASN A 150 -6.61 -5.49 -7.73
CA ASN A 150 -7.00 -6.76 -7.15
C ASN A 150 -7.63 -6.60 -5.76
N ILE A 151 -7.14 -5.65 -4.94
CA ILE A 151 -7.77 -5.32 -3.66
C ILE A 151 -9.21 -4.85 -3.90
N ALA A 152 -9.44 -3.96 -4.87
CA ALA A 152 -10.80 -3.52 -5.20
C ALA A 152 -11.70 -4.69 -5.61
N ILE A 153 -11.22 -5.62 -6.46
CA ILE A 153 -12.00 -6.79 -6.88
C ILE A 153 -12.38 -7.69 -5.69
N LEU A 154 -11.45 -7.91 -4.76
CA LEU A 154 -11.67 -8.72 -3.57
C LEU A 154 -12.59 -8.03 -2.53
N MET A 155 -12.76 -6.73 -2.64
CA MET A 155 -13.61 -5.91 -1.77
C MET A 155 -15.04 -5.71 -2.31
N ILE A 156 -15.34 -6.14 -3.54
CA ILE A 156 -16.68 -6.02 -4.15
C ILE A 156 -17.69 -6.78 -3.28
N ASP A 157 -18.77 -6.09 -2.89
CA ASP A 157 -19.84 -6.63 -2.06
C ASP A 157 -21.25 -6.49 -2.67
N ASP A 158 -21.33 -5.99 -3.91
CA ASP A 158 -22.56 -5.85 -4.69
C ASP A 158 -22.29 -6.00 -6.20
N ILE A 159 -23.17 -6.69 -6.93
CA ILE A 159 -23.04 -6.88 -8.38
C ILE A 159 -23.11 -5.59 -9.22
N HIS A 160 -23.55 -4.47 -8.64
CA HIS A 160 -23.63 -3.16 -9.28
C HIS A 160 -22.56 -2.18 -8.78
N THR A 161 -21.55 -2.69 -8.05
CA THR A 161 -20.48 -1.86 -7.49
C THR A 161 -19.78 -1.02 -8.56
N ASP A 162 -19.69 0.30 -8.34
CA ASP A 162 -18.87 1.19 -9.16
C ASP A 162 -17.38 0.99 -8.83
N LYS A 163 -16.66 0.31 -9.74
CA LYS A 163 -15.22 0.03 -9.58
C LYS A 163 -14.37 1.30 -9.45
N ILE A 164 -14.76 2.40 -10.10
CA ILE A 164 -13.97 3.64 -10.05
C ILE A 164 -14.09 4.26 -8.66
N ALA A 165 -15.32 4.37 -8.15
CA ALA A 165 -15.57 4.86 -6.79
C ALA A 165 -14.91 3.95 -5.74
N LEU A 166 -15.04 2.62 -5.89
CA LEU A 166 -14.41 1.67 -4.98
C LEU A 166 -12.88 1.80 -4.98
N ARG A 167 -12.25 1.91 -6.15
CA ARG A 167 -10.79 2.11 -6.24
C ARG A 167 -10.32 3.38 -5.55
N ALA A 168 -11.04 4.49 -5.71
CA ALA A 168 -10.72 5.74 -5.03
C ALA A 168 -10.83 5.60 -3.50
N SER A 169 -11.90 4.97 -3.03
CA SER A 169 -12.15 4.71 -1.61
C SER A 169 -11.12 3.74 -0.99
N ILE A 170 -10.72 2.68 -1.72
CA ILE A 170 -9.63 1.78 -1.32
C ILE A 170 -8.28 2.51 -1.27
N THR A 171 -8.02 3.41 -2.22
CA THR A 171 -6.78 4.20 -2.22
C THR A 171 -6.68 5.06 -0.96
N ALA A 172 -7.77 5.75 -0.59
CA ALA A 172 -7.83 6.53 0.65
C ALA A 172 -7.64 5.65 1.90
N SER A 173 -8.22 4.45 1.92
CA SER A 173 -8.04 3.50 3.03
C SER A 173 -6.58 3.06 3.16
N LEU A 174 -5.91 2.74 2.05
CA LEU A 174 -4.50 2.35 2.03
C LEU A 174 -3.59 3.51 2.47
N GLU A 175 -3.90 4.75 2.10
CA GLU A 175 -3.16 5.93 2.56
C GLU A 175 -3.25 6.12 4.08
N ARG A 176 -4.45 5.98 4.66
CA ARG A 176 -4.63 6.04 6.12
C ARG A 176 -3.86 4.92 6.83
N LEU A 177 -4.01 3.68 6.37
CA LEU A 177 -3.29 2.53 6.93
C LEU A 177 -1.76 2.68 6.83
N LEU A 178 -1.25 3.23 5.73
CA LEU A 178 0.18 3.54 5.56
C LEU A 178 0.63 4.62 6.55
N SER A 179 -0.15 5.70 6.68
CA SER A 179 0.18 6.81 7.56
C SER A 179 0.26 6.41 9.03
N GLN A 180 -0.57 5.43 9.42
CA GLN A 180 -0.66 4.85 10.75
C GLN A 180 0.22 3.60 10.92
N ASN A 181 1.07 3.29 9.93
CA ASN A 181 2.04 2.19 9.96
C ASN A 181 1.43 0.78 10.12
N TYR A 182 0.17 0.54 9.71
CA TYR A 182 -0.43 -0.80 9.72
C TYR A 182 0.02 -1.66 8.54
N ILE A 183 0.44 -1.01 7.46
CA ILE A 183 0.84 -1.65 6.21
C ILE A 183 2.11 -1.01 5.67
N SER A 184 2.80 -1.73 4.80
CA SER A 184 3.91 -1.21 3.98
C SER A 184 3.52 -1.23 2.50
N ARG A 185 4.24 -0.44 1.70
CA ARG A 185 4.10 -0.37 0.25
C ARG A 185 5.43 -0.69 -0.42
N ASN A 186 5.42 -1.60 -1.39
CA ASN A 186 6.57 -1.90 -2.24
C ASN A 186 6.15 -1.78 -3.72
N GLY A 187 6.57 -0.70 -4.38
CA GLY A 187 6.10 -0.39 -5.73
C GLY A 187 4.58 -0.17 -5.76
N ASP A 188 3.87 -1.06 -6.44
CA ASP A 188 2.41 -1.04 -6.58
C ASP A 188 1.68 -2.03 -5.66
N THR A 189 2.40 -2.76 -4.79
CA THR A 189 1.80 -3.70 -3.83
C THR A 189 1.81 -3.18 -2.40
N TYR A 190 0.87 -3.68 -1.62
CA TYR A 190 0.69 -3.37 -0.20
C TYR A 190 0.78 -4.65 0.63
N ALA A 191 1.39 -4.56 1.81
CA ALA A 191 1.55 -5.70 2.70
C ALA A 191 1.17 -5.34 4.14
N PHE A 192 0.37 -6.20 4.78
CA PHE A 192 0.08 -6.14 6.21
C PHE A 192 1.38 -6.21 7.03
N LEU A 193 1.52 -5.41 8.10
CA LEU A 193 2.65 -5.45 9.03
C LEU A 193 2.23 -6.06 10.38
N THR A 194 3.00 -7.04 10.86
CA THR A 194 2.88 -7.55 12.25
C THR A 194 3.36 -6.52 13.26
N ASP A 195 3.01 -6.67 14.54
CA ASP A 195 3.52 -5.83 15.64
C ASP A 195 5.05 -5.60 15.53
N GLU A 196 5.80 -6.68 15.33
CA GLU A 196 7.26 -6.66 15.20
C GLU A 196 7.73 -5.90 13.96
N GLU A 197 7.05 -6.07 12.81
CA GLU A 197 7.38 -5.36 11.58
C GLU A 197 7.02 -3.87 11.67
N GLN A 198 5.97 -3.52 12.40
CA GLN A 198 5.59 -2.13 12.69
C GLN A 198 6.66 -1.44 13.53
N ASP A 199 7.14 -2.12 14.59
CA ASP A 199 8.23 -1.62 15.44
C ASP A 199 9.50 -1.38 14.62
N ILE A 200 9.90 -2.34 13.78
CA ILE A 200 11.05 -2.20 12.88
C ILE A 200 10.87 -1.02 11.91
N ALA A 201 9.67 -0.85 11.34
CA ALA A 201 9.38 0.26 10.43
C ALA A 201 9.50 1.64 11.14
N ILE A 202 9.05 1.71 12.40
CA ILE A 202 9.19 2.91 13.24
C ILE A 202 10.68 3.17 13.55
N ASP A 203 11.44 2.14 13.91
CA ASP A 203 12.87 2.25 14.19
C ASP A 203 13.66 2.72 12.95
N ILE A 204 13.35 2.17 11.78
CA ILE A 204 13.94 2.62 10.50
C ILE A 204 13.59 4.10 10.26
N LYS A 205 12.33 4.49 10.45
CA LYS A 205 11.88 5.88 10.25
C LYS A 205 12.56 6.86 11.22
N ASN A 206 12.84 6.42 12.45
CA ASN A 206 13.47 7.23 13.48
C ASN A 206 15.01 7.16 13.47
N THR A 207 15.61 6.34 12.59
CA THR A 207 17.06 6.21 12.50
C THR A 207 17.66 7.54 12.02
N PRO A 208 18.54 8.19 12.81
CA PRO A 208 19.15 9.44 12.41
C PRO A 208 20.06 9.21 11.22
N VAL A 209 19.80 9.95 10.14
CA VAL A 209 20.68 9.98 8.96
C VAL A 209 21.61 11.18 9.08
N ASP A 210 22.90 10.95 8.89
CA ASP A 210 23.90 12.01 8.92
C ASP A 210 23.64 13.03 7.80
N SER A 211 23.30 14.26 8.19
CA SER A 211 23.03 15.35 7.26
C SER A 211 24.21 15.62 6.33
N ALA A 212 25.45 15.40 6.77
CA ALA A 212 26.63 15.54 5.93
C ALA A 212 26.64 14.52 4.77
N GLN A 213 26.23 13.28 5.03
CA GLN A 213 26.12 12.25 4.00
C GLN A 213 25.01 12.57 2.98
N ILE A 214 23.88 13.11 3.46
CA ILE A 214 22.78 13.56 2.58
C ILE A 214 23.28 14.67 1.66
N VAL A 215 23.89 15.72 2.21
CA VAL A 215 24.41 16.86 1.44
C VAL A 215 25.49 16.42 0.46
N GLN A 216 26.36 15.47 0.85
CA GLN A 216 27.35 14.89 -0.04
C GLN A 216 26.70 14.10 -1.19
N SER A 217 25.67 13.29 -0.91
CA SER A 217 24.93 12.54 -1.93
C SER A 217 24.22 13.47 -2.91
N ILE A 218 23.54 14.51 -2.42
CA ILE A 218 22.93 15.55 -3.27
C ILE A 218 23.99 16.24 -4.13
N SER A 219 25.15 16.57 -3.55
CA SER A 219 26.27 17.18 -4.30
C SER A 219 26.76 16.27 -5.43
N GLN A 220 26.89 14.97 -5.19
CA GLN A 220 27.29 13.99 -6.20
C GLN A 220 26.23 13.85 -7.31
N THR A 221 24.95 13.75 -6.97
CA THR A 221 23.89 13.65 -7.98
C THR A 221 23.78 14.94 -8.80
N VAL A 222 23.74 16.10 -8.15
CA VAL A 222 23.55 17.37 -8.85
C VAL A 222 24.77 17.75 -9.67
N TYR A 223 25.98 17.75 -9.09
CA TYR A 223 27.18 18.22 -9.78
C TYR A 223 28.00 17.12 -10.46
N GLY A 224 27.71 15.85 -10.19
CA GLY A 224 28.33 14.71 -10.87
C GLY A 224 27.51 14.20 -12.06
N GLU A 225 26.19 14.20 -11.94
CA GLU A 225 25.30 13.58 -12.94
C GLU A 225 24.44 14.61 -13.70
N ILE A 226 23.71 15.47 -12.98
CA ILE A 226 22.73 16.39 -13.59
C ILE A 226 23.42 17.60 -14.26
N TYR A 227 24.38 18.22 -13.55
CA TYR A 227 25.09 19.41 -13.99
C TYR A 227 26.61 19.26 -13.80
N PRO A 228 27.26 18.42 -14.63
CA PRO A 228 28.68 18.08 -14.49
C PRO A 228 29.65 19.22 -14.89
N ALA A 229 29.15 20.27 -15.54
CA ALA A 229 29.98 21.34 -16.08
C ALA A 229 30.51 22.24 -14.96
N LYS A 230 31.80 22.17 -14.64
CA LYS A 230 32.44 22.96 -13.57
C LYS A 230 32.72 24.43 -13.92
N LYS A 231 32.41 24.85 -15.15
CA LYS A 231 32.62 26.21 -15.64
C LYS A 231 31.42 26.67 -16.42
N TYR A 232 31.03 27.92 -16.21
CA TYR A 232 30.02 28.60 -17.00
C TYR A 232 30.67 29.26 -18.22
N LYS A 233 30.15 28.97 -19.41
CA LYS A 233 30.61 29.55 -20.67
C LYS A 233 29.83 30.81 -21.01
N TYR A 234 30.52 31.93 -21.13
CA TYR A 234 29.94 33.19 -21.62
C TYR A 234 30.81 33.76 -22.75
N GLY A 235 30.30 33.63 -23.98
CA GLY A 235 31.05 33.97 -25.19
C GLY A 235 32.31 33.11 -25.33
N LYS A 236 33.48 33.75 -25.32
CA LYS A 236 34.81 33.09 -25.41
C LYS A 236 35.46 32.80 -24.05
N TYR A 237 34.77 33.12 -22.95
CA TYR A 237 35.31 33.04 -21.59
C TYR A 237 34.66 31.92 -20.80
N ASP A 238 35.48 31.20 -20.04
CA ASP A 238 35.06 30.17 -19.09
C ASP A 238 35.21 30.70 -17.66
N PHE A 239 34.12 30.76 -16.92
CA PHE A 239 34.10 31.18 -15.52
C PHE A 239 33.98 29.95 -14.63
N ALA A 240 35.03 29.65 -13.87
CA ALA A 240 34.92 28.67 -12.80
C ALA A 240 33.94 29.17 -11.74
N TYR A 241 33.22 28.24 -11.13
CA TYR A 241 32.34 28.57 -10.03
C TYR A 241 32.41 27.50 -8.95
N ASP A 242 32.23 27.94 -7.72
CA ASP A 242 32.21 27.08 -6.55
C ASP A 242 30.83 26.43 -6.44
N GLN A 243 30.83 25.12 -6.23
CA GLN A 243 29.64 24.28 -6.21
C GLN A 243 29.19 24.12 -4.76
N TYR A 244 28.05 24.69 -4.39
CA TYR A 244 27.52 24.59 -3.04
C TYR A 244 26.20 23.81 -3.04
N VAL A 245 26.05 22.93 -2.05
CA VAL A 245 24.74 22.43 -1.62
C VAL A 245 24.53 22.95 -0.21
N ASP A 246 23.52 23.81 -0.06
CA ASP A 246 23.31 24.63 1.13
C ASP A 246 24.59 25.40 1.48
N GLU A 247 25.13 25.23 2.69
CA GLU A 247 26.38 25.86 3.11
C GLU A 247 27.62 25.00 2.84
N THR A 248 27.46 23.79 2.29
CA THR A 248 28.57 22.86 2.07
C THR A 248 29.18 23.05 0.68
N LEU A 249 30.49 23.28 0.65
CA LEU A 249 31.27 23.36 -0.58
C LEU A 249 31.59 21.95 -1.10
N ASN A 250 31.27 21.71 -2.37
CA ASN A 250 31.66 20.54 -3.13
C ASN A 250 32.98 20.80 -3.88
N GLY A 251 34.07 20.20 -3.40
CA GLY A 251 35.40 20.34 -3.99
C GLY A 251 36.18 21.53 -3.44
N ALA A 252 37.04 22.11 -4.28
CA ALA A 252 37.92 23.21 -3.87
C ALA A 252 37.32 24.56 -4.30
N SER A 253 37.42 25.56 -3.43
CA SER A 253 37.01 26.93 -3.76
C SER A 253 38.00 27.54 -4.75
N THR A 254 37.46 28.23 -5.73
CA THR A 254 38.17 28.95 -6.77
C THR A 254 38.16 30.46 -6.52
N GLY A 255 37.49 30.93 -5.46
CA GLY A 255 37.39 32.33 -5.07
C GLY A 255 36.61 33.22 -6.05
N GLY A 256 35.84 32.61 -6.95
CA GLY A 256 35.07 33.29 -7.99
C GLY A 256 33.57 33.22 -7.76
N MET A 257 32.82 33.04 -8.86
CA MET A 257 31.37 32.88 -8.84
C MET A 257 30.96 31.68 -7.96
N ARG A 258 29.83 31.75 -7.27
CA ARG A 258 29.28 30.62 -6.50
C ARG A 258 27.93 30.21 -7.09
N LEU A 259 27.73 28.92 -7.28
CA LEU A 259 26.44 28.34 -7.59
C LEU A 259 26.00 27.52 -6.37
N ARG A 260 24.90 27.91 -5.76
CA ARG A 260 24.34 27.24 -4.58
C ARG A 260 23.00 26.59 -4.91
N ILE A 261 22.88 25.31 -4.60
CA ILE A 261 21.63 24.58 -4.59
C ILE A 261 21.08 24.62 -3.17
N VAL A 262 19.89 25.18 -3.00
CA VAL A 262 19.20 25.28 -1.72
C VAL A 262 18.24 24.11 -1.60
N THR A 263 18.45 23.25 -0.62
CA THR A 263 17.58 22.12 -0.31
C THR A 263 16.44 22.55 0.62
N VAL A 264 15.42 21.70 0.76
CA VAL A 264 14.30 21.92 1.69
C VAL A 264 14.74 21.98 3.16
N ALA A 265 15.94 21.48 3.48
CA ALA A 265 16.49 21.49 4.83
C ALA A 265 17.28 22.77 5.15
N SER A 266 17.48 23.66 4.17
CA SER A 266 18.24 24.90 4.33
C SER A 266 17.41 26.00 4.98
N ASP A 267 18.07 26.85 5.77
CA ASP A 267 17.49 28.11 6.28
C ASP A 267 17.14 29.11 5.16
N LEU A 268 17.68 28.91 3.96
CA LEU A 268 17.36 29.70 2.77
C LEU A 268 16.11 29.18 2.03
N TYR A 269 15.57 28.03 2.43
CA TYR A 269 14.39 27.47 1.80
C TYR A 269 13.14 28.31 2.07
N GLY A 270 12.39 28.64 1.00
CA GLY A 270 11.17 29.43 1.09
C GLY A 270 11.38 30.92 1.44
N VAL A 271 12.64 31.36 1.49
CA VAL A 271 12.98 32.76 1.72
C VAL A 271 12.73 33.57 0.44
N GLY A 272 12.15 34.77 0.58
CA GLY A 272 11.82 35.62 -0.57
C GLY A 272 13.03 36.14 -1.35
N ASP A 273 12.85 36.34 -2.65
CA ASP A 273 13.89 36.71 -3.62
C ASP A 273 14.80 37.87 -3.17
N GLN A 274 14.24 38.88 -2.50
CA GLN A 274 15.00 40.04 -2.01
C GLN A 274 16.11 39.64 -1.03
N ARG A 275 15.87 38.66 -0.17
CA ARG A 275 16.87 38.20 0.80
C ARG A 275 17.92 37.32 0.14
N LEU A 276 17.54 36.48 -0.82
CA LEU A 276 18.49 35.71 -1.63
C LEU A 276 19.42 36.63 -2.45
N ILE A 277 18.87 37.72 -3.02
CA ILE A 277 19.67 38.74 -3.74
C ILE A 277 20.65 39.43 -2.79
N MET A 278 20.20 39.80 -1.60
CA MET A 278 21.06 40.41 -0.58
C MET A 278 22.20 39.47 -0.17
N ASP A 279 21.91 38.21 0.12
CA ASP A 279 22.90 37.21 0.53
C ASP A 279 23.90 36.88 -0.61
N SER A 280 23.45 36.97 -1.87
CA SER A 280 24.35 36.85 -3.03
C SER A 280 25.31 38.03 -3.16
N GLN A 281 24.95 39.22 -2.70
CA GLN A 281 25.79 40.43 -2.78
C GLN A 281 26.80 40.52 -1.64
N VAL A 282 26.45 40.02 -0.45
CA VAL A 282 27.35 39.97 0.72
C VAL A 282 28.52 39.00 0.50
N ASN A 283 28.32 37.96 -0.30
CA ASN A 283 29.34 36.96 -0.64
C ASN A 283 30.36 37.42 -1.72
N ASN A 284 30.39 38.71 -2.07
CA ASN A 284 31.31 39.31 -3.06
C ASN A 284 32.63 39.87 -2.46
N GLU A 285 32.94 39.61 -1.20
CA GLU A 285 34.29 39.85 -0.62
C GLU A 285 35.24 38.68 -0.88
#